data_AF-A0A958C3I7-F1
#
_entry.id   AF-A0A958C3I7-F1
#
_cell.length_a   1.000
_cell.length_b   1.000
_cell.length_c   1.000
_cell.angle_alpha   90.00
_cell.angle_beta   90.00
_cell.angle_gamma   90.00
#
_symmetry.space_group_name_H-M   'P 1'
#
loop_
_entity.id
_entity.type
_entity.pdbx_description
1 polymer ?
#
loop_
_entity_poly.entity_id
_entity_poly.type
_entity_poly.pdbx_seq_one_letter_code
_entity_poly.pdbx_strand_id
1 'polypeptide(L)'
;VEEIDGRLSMGETMMLGLRLVVEGVTFQRFQQRHERSMLDVFSDEIADLERLGLLERLPDRVRLTRRARLLGDQVFARFLP
;
A
#
# COMPACT_ATOMS: atom_id res chain seq x y z
N VAL A 1 2.95 15.44 -18.37
CA VAL A 1 1.62 14.83 -18.12
C VAL A 1 1.74 13.39 -17.58
N GLU A 2 2.92 12.74 -17.63
CA GLU A 2 3.12 11.34 -17.19
C GLU A 2 3.19 11.09 -15.66
N GLU A 3 3.40 12.09 -14.81
CA GLU A 3 3.56 11.87 -13.35
C GLU A 3 2.30 11.32 -12.66
N ILE A 4 1.10 11.69 -13.16
CA ILE A 4 -0.17 11.30 -12.55
C ILE A 4 -0.46 9.81 -12.82
N ASP A 5 -0.19 9.32 -14.03
CA ASP A 5 -0.43 7.91 -14.39
C ASP A 5 0.44 6.95 -13.57
N GLY A 6 1.69 7.33 -13.30
CA GLY A 6 2.60 6.53 -12.48
C GLY A 6 2.13 6.38 -11.03
N ARG A 7 1.78 7.49 -10.37
CA ARG A 7 1.30 7.44 -8.97
C ARG A 7 -0.04 6.74 -8.85
N LEU A 8 -0.95 6.95 -9.81
CA LEU A 8 -2.23 6.26 -9.85
C LEU A 8 -2.04 4.74 -9.97
N SER A 9 -1.21 4.27 -10.90
CA SER A 9 -0.94 2.82 -11.09
C SER A 9 -0.30 2.17 -9.85
N MET A 10 0.60 2.89 -9.19
CA MET A 10 1.18 2.48 -7.91
C MET A 10 0.12 2.39 -6.81
N GLY A 11 -0.79 3.36 -6.75
CA GLY A 11 -1.94 3.39 -5.83
C GLY A 11 -2.90 2.23 -6.04
N GLU A 12 -3.25 1.92 -7.28
CA GLU A 12 -4.08 0.75 -7.63
C GLU A 12 -3.41 -0.56 -7.20
N THR A 13 -2.09 -0.67 -7.36
CA THR A 13 -1.32 -1.83 -6.91
C THR A 13 -1.41 -1.99 -5.38
N MET A 14 -1.32 -0.89 -4.64
CA MET A 14 -1.50 -0.90 -3.18
C MET A 14 -2.92 -1.32 -2.79
N MET A 15 -3.94 -0.72 -3.40
CA MET A 15 -5.34 -1.07 -3.13
C MET A 15 -5.62 -2.55 -3.38
N LEU A 16 -5.24 -3.07 -4.56
CA LEU A 16 -5.50 -4.45 -4.95
C LEU A 16 -4.73 -5.45 -4.07
N GLY A 17 -3.45 -5.20 -3.78
CA GLY A 17 -2.66 -6.11 -2.96
C GLY A 17 -3.04 -6.07 -1.47
N LEU A 18 -3.41 -4.91 -0.93
CA LEU A 18 -3.91 -4.81 0.46
C LEU A 18 -5.28 -5.47 0.62
N ARG A 19 -6.10 -5.55 -0.44
CA ARG A 19 -7.36 -6.32 -0.45
C ARG A 19 -7.11 -7.83 -0.30
N LEU A 20 -5.96 -8.34 -0.73
CA LEU A 20 -5.51 -9.71 -0.47
C LEU A 20 -4.96 -9.81 0.96
N VAL A 21 -5.84 -9.76 1.95
CA VAL A 21 -5.46 -9.50 3.35
C VAL A 21 -4.40 -10.45 3.95
N VAL A 22 -4.24 -11.66 3.41
CA VAL A 22 -3.19 -12.59 3.86
C VAL A 22 -1.85 -12.29 3.18
N GLU A 23 -1.87 -11.96 1.89
CA GLU A 23 -0.69 -11.75 1.08
C GLU A 23 -0.13 -10.34 1.16
N GLY A 24 -1.00 -9.33 1.28
CA GLY A 24 -0.59 -7.92 1.25
C GLY A 24 0.18 -7.55 -0.02
N VAL A 25 1.01 -6.53 0.09
CA VAL A 25 1.89 -6.08 -0.99
C VAL A 25 3.33 -6.29 -0.57
N THR A 26 4.04 -7.18 -1.27
CA THR A 26 5.48 -7.42 -1.02
C THR A 26 6.32 -6.29 -1.61
N PHE A 27 7.39 -5.89 -0.93
CA PHE A 27 8.33 -4.87 -1.41
C PHE A 27 8.92 -5.25 -2.76
N GLN A 28 9.34 -6.51 -2.91
CA GLN A 28 9.95 -7.01 -4.14
C GLN A 28 9.01 -6.94 -5.34
N ARG A 29 7.77 -7.46 -5.24
CA ARG A 29 6.82 -7.42 -6.39
C ARG A 29 6.45 -6.00 -6.77
N PHE A 30 6.31 -5.10 -5.78
CA PHE A 30 6.00 -3.70 -6.06
C PHE A 30 7.16 -3.04 -6.82
N GLN A 31 8.40 -3.22 -6.34
CA GLN A 31 9.58 -2.65 -6.96
C GLN A 31 9.84 -3.24 -8.36
N GLN A 32 9.60 -4.52 -8.56
CA GLN A 32 9.71 -5.14 -9.89
C GLN A 32 8.69 -4.60 -10.89
N ARG A 33 7.48 -4.23 -10.44
CA ARG A 33 6.41 -3.72 -11.30
C ARG A 33 6.56 -2.24 -11.65
N HIS A 34 7.00 -1.44 -10.67
CA HIS A 34 6.99 0.02 -10.77
C HIS A 34 8.39 0.64 -10.80
N GLU A 35 9.44 -0.18 -10.69
CA GLU A 35 10.85 0.24 -10.62
C GLU A 35 11.12 1.26 -9.50
N ARG A 36 10.23 1.32 -8.51
CA ARG A 36 10.23 2.24 -7.37
C ARG A 36 9.96 1.48 -6.08
N SER A 37 10.57 1.93 -4.99
CA SER A 37 10.24 1.43 -3.65
C SER A 37 8.92 2.06 -3.20
N MET A 38 7.97 1.25 -2.74
CA MET A 38 6.73 1.77 -2.15
C MET A 38 6.97 2.59 -0.87
N LEU A 39 8.08 2.34 -0.17
CA LEU A 39 8.44 3.11 1.02
C LEU A 39 8.94 4.50 0.65
N ASP A 40 9.40 4.70 -0.58
CA ASP A 40 9.83 6.02 -1.06
C ASP A 40 8.62 6.80 -1.62
N VAL A 41 7.63 6.08 -2.16
CA VAL A 41 6.45 6.68 -2.82
C VAL A 41 5.32 6.96 -1.82
N PHE A 42 5.15 6.09 -0.82
CA PHE A 42 4.06 6.10 0.14
C PHE A 42 4.56 6.07 1.60
N SER A 43 5.72 6.67 1.89
CA SER A 43 6.30 6.72 3.25
C SER A 43 5.29 7.22 4.27
N ASP A 44 4.62 8.32 3.95
CA ASP A 44 3.77 9.06 4.88
C ASP A 44 2.46 8.32 5.11
N GLU A 45 1.85 7.81 4.03
CA GLU A 45 0.63 7.02 4.09
C GLU A 45 0.85 5.71 4.87
N ILE A 46 1.97 5.02 4.63
CA ILE A 46 2.31 3.78 5.35
C ILE A 46 2.55 4.10 6.82
N ALA A 47 3.38 5.10 7.15
CA ALA A 47 3.68 5.46 8.53
C ALA A 47 2.41 5.88 9.31
N ASP A 48 1.51 6.64 8.68
CA ASP A 48 0.24 7.03 9.28
C ASP A 48 -0.67 5.84 9.53
N LEU A 49 -0.80 4.93 8.56
CA LEU A 49 -1.64 3.75 8.70
C LEU A 49 -1.05 2.74 9.70
N GLU A 50 0.27 2.62 9.80
CA GLU A 50 0.97 1.86 10.84
C GLU A 50 0.71 2.45 12.23
N ARG A 51 0.88 3.77 12.39
CA ARG A 51 0.63 4.48 13.65
C ARG A 51 -0.82 4.37 14.10
N LEU A 52 -1.74 4.41 13.15
CA LEU A 52 -3.16 4.16 13.43
C LEU A 52 -3.40 2.70 13.83
N GLY A 53 -2.53 1.75 13.47
CA GLY A 53 -2.67 0.30 13.67
C GLY A 53 -3.51 -0.36 12.57
N LEU A 54 -3.66 0.29 11.42
CA LEU A 54 -4.41 -0.19 10.26
C LEU A 54 -3.55 -1.04 9.32
N LEU A 55 -2.26 -0.76 9.29
CA LEU A 55 -1.27 -1.51 8.53
C LEU A 55 -0.26 -2.16 9.49
N GLU A 56 0.17 -3.36 9.14
CA GLU A 56 1.36 -3.98 9.72
C GLU A 56 2.41 -4.15 8.62
N ARG A 57 3.63 -3.72 8.94
CA ARG A 57 4.80 -3.99 8.12
C ARG A 57 5.53 -5.21 8.63
N LEU A 58 5.73 -6.13 7.72
CA LEU A 58 6.52 -7.34 7.88
C LEU A 58 7.87 -7.13 7.16
N PRO A 59 8.85 -8.03 7.37
CA PRO A 59 10.17 -7.87 6.74
C PRO A 59 10.14 -7.79 5.21
N ASP A 60 9.19 -8.46 4.57
CA ASP A 60 9.10 -8.59 3.10
C ASP A 60 7.89 -7.87 2.47
N ARG A 61 6.93 -7.40 3.29
CA ARG A 61 5.63 -6.90 2.81
C ARG A 61 4.93 -5.96 3.78
N VAL A 62 3.88 -5.33 3.29
CA VAL A 62 2.89 -4.58 4.07
C VAL A 62 1.51 -5.17 3.86
N ARG A 63 0.73 -5.33 4.94
CA ARG A 63 -0.64 -5.84 4.87
C ARG A 63 -1.57 -5.15 5.86
N LEU A 64 -2.87 -5.27 5.63
CA LEU A 64 -3.88 -4.80 6.58
C LEU A 64 -3.83 -5.63 7.87
N THR A 65 -3.95 -4.96 9.01
CA THR A 65 -4.15 -5.66 10.28
C THR A 65 -5.55 -6.28 10.34
N ARG A 66 -5.77 -7.21 11.28
CA ARG A 66 -7.08 -7.87 11.44
C ARG A 66 -8.22 -6.86 11.63
N ARG A 67 -8.02 -5.76 12.37
CA ARG A 67 -9.05 -4.74 12.61
C ARG A 67 -9.30 -3.86 11.38
N ALA A 68 -8.27 -3.64 10.56
CA ALA A 68 -8.36 -2.81 9.37
C ALA A 68 -9.14 -3.48 8.23
N ARG A 69 -9.36 -4.80 8.30
CA ARG A 69 -10.17 -5.55 7.33
C ARG A 69 -11.56 -4.98 7.12
N LEU A 70 -12.18 -4.45 8.18
CA LEU A 70 -13.51 -3.82 8.14
C LEU A 70 -13.46 -2.36 7.68
N LEU A 71 -12.26 -1.77 7.64
CA LEU A 71 -12.00 -0.38 7.24
C LEU A 71 -11.26 -0.31 5.90
N GLY A 72 -11.27 -1.41 5.12
CA GLY A 72 -10.48 -1.57 3.90
C GLY A 72 -10.66 -0.39 2.94
N ASP A 73 -11.91 0.00 2.67
CA ASP A 73 -12.23 1.10 1.76
C ASP A 73 -11.57 2.44 2.18
N GLN A 74 -11.54 2.72 3.49
CA GLN A 74 -10.91 3.93 4.02
C GLN A 74 -9.38 3.87 3.94
N VAL A 75 -8.80 2.67 4.04
CA VAL A 75 -7.36 2.47 3.88
C VAL A 75 -6.95 2.57 2.41
N PHE A 76 -7.72 1.96 1.50
CA PHE A 76 -7.44 1.97 0.07
C PHE A 76 -7.49 3.37 -0.53
N ALA A 77 -8.46 4.18 -0.09
CA ALA A 77 -8.58 5.58 -0.53
C ALA A 77 -7.34 6.43 -0.20
N ARG A 78 -6.51 6.05 0.77
CA ARG A 78 -5.26 6.78 1.09
C ARG A 78 -4.18 6.62 0.03
N PHE A 79 -4.25 5.58 -0.79
CA PHE A 79 -3.23 5.30 -1.81
C PHE A 79 -3.62 5.84 -3.20
N LEU A 80 -4.82 6.37 -3.35
CA LEU A 80 -5.30 6.99 -4.58
C LEU A 80 -5.15 8.52 -4.50
N PRO A 81 -4.85 9.20 -5.63
CA PRO A 81 -4.78 10.66 -5.70
C PRO A 81 -6.13 11.35 -5.49
#